data_AF-A0A6P0T0K5-F1
#
_entry.id   AF-A0A6P0T0K5-F1
#
_cell.length_a   1.000
_cell.length_b   1.000
_cell.length_c   1.000
_cell.angle_alpha   90.00
_cell.angle_beta   90.00
_cell.angle_gamma   90.00
#
_symmetry.space_group_name_H-M   'P 1'
#
loop_
_entity.id
_entity.type
_entity.pdbx_description
1 polymer ?
#
loop_
_entity_poly.entity_id
_entity_poly.type
_entity_poly.pdbx_seq_one_letter_code
_entity_poly.pdbx_strand_id
1 'polypeptide(L)'
;SDHNQTKLIRTCWRGANKLDLANLGNTYLKNNKLRKLLIEGEGEKQNFDREDLRFVYLSEANLESASFIDADLSQSNLEGANLKKANLVQTNLDLANLSNAYLTGANIKDWGITRRTILDGIECKFFYIKNPEDDDYHSYRIPPEKTQESQENEGDQEARKDKRKEDEFEKDEFQIFITSLFDTLDLYHKDNNLKPGLAIAILKGLTEDYPVQFELVGLEKRGDNQFIIKLKVFGETSHYKLRREYYNRYDQTLPLYDPKKLLPSTDTEDSLEKEIQTVNENPSTETINLHISSFVIVEGGIKKMEQRNIKADSYSEQRNTGIDNMIGGEIREGTKVAGIINEVQQQDLVQAAA
;
A
#
# COMPACT_ATOMS: atom_id res chain seq x y z
N SER A 1 1.16 -40.32 17.86
CA SER A 1 1.66 -39.02 17.37
C SER A 1 0.47 -38.18 16.99
N ASP A 2 0.29 -37.04 17.61
CA ASP A 2 -0.85 -36.15 17.38
C ASP A 2 -0.62 -35.39 16.05
N HIS A 3 -1.16 -35.90 14.95
CA HIS A 3 -1.01 -35.33 13.60
C HIS A 3 -1.86 -34.04 13.40
N ASN A 4 -2.54 -33.54 14.44
CA ASN A 4 -3.47 -32.40 14.38
C ASN A 4 -2.80 -31.00 14.29
N GLN A 5 -1.47 -30.92 14.18
CA GLN A 5 -0.74 -29.66 14.04
C GLN A 5 -0.02 -29.51 12.69
N THR A 6 -0.28 -30.38 11.72
CA THR A 6 0.37 -30.29 10.40
C THR A 6 -0.16 -29.08 9.63
N LYS A 7 0.67 -28.04 9.47
CA LYS A 7 0.35 -26.89 8.62
C LYS A 7 0.59 -27.26 7.17
N LEU A 8 -0.49 -27.56 6.42
CA LEU A 8 -0.44 -27.95 5.02
C LEU A 8 -0.14 -26.72 4.15
N ILE A 9 1.14 -26.49 3.88
CA ILE A 9 1.63 -25.38 3.05
C ILE A 9 1.78 -25.83 1.58
N ARG A 10 1.50 -24.92 0.63
CA ARG A 10 1.72 -25.11 -0.82
C ARG A 10 1.09 -26.40 -1.38
N THR A 11 -0.02 -26.84 -0.80
CA THR A 11 -0.73 -28.05 -1.22
C THR A 11 -1.81 -27.68 -2.23
N CYS A 12 -1.78 -28.30 -3.41
CA CYS A 12 -2.86 -28.18 -4.39
C CYS A 12 -3.95 -29.19 -4.06
N TRP A 13 -5.16 -28.69 -3.78
CA TRP A 13 -6.34 -29.51 -3.49
C TRP A 13 -7.28 -29.68 -4.68
N ARG A 14 -6.92 -29.14 -5.87
CA ARG A 14 -7.78 -29.18 -7.06
C ARG A 14 -8.18 -30.61 -7.39
N GLY A 15 -9.49 -30.85 -7.49
CA GLY A 15 -10.05 -32.18 -7.80
C GLY A 15 -9.90 -33.23 -6.69
N ALA A 16 -9.47 -32.84 -5.48
CA ALA A 16 -9.37 -33.76 -4.36
C ALA A 16 -10.77 -34.21 -3.91
N ASN A 17 -10.94 -35.53 -3.76
CA ASN A 17 -12.22 -36.15 -3.40
C ASN A 17 -12.23 -36.59 -1.95
N LYS A 18 -13.43 -36.61 -1.34
CA LYS A 18 -13.66 -37.13 0.03
C LYS A 18 -12.94 -36.35 1.15
N LEU A 19 -12.63 -35.06 0.93
CA LEU A 19 -12.06 -34.19 1.98
C LEU A 19 -13.02 -33.96 3.16
N ASP A 20 -14.31 -34.18 2.96
CA ASP A 20 -15.33 -34.25 4.00
C ASP A 20 -15.18 -35.43 4.96
N LEU A 21 -14.50 -36.50 4.53
CA LEU A 21 -14.23 -37.69 5.33
C LEU A 21 -12.86 -37.66 6.02
N ALA A 22 -12.01 -36.69 5.69
CA ALA A 22 -10.70 -36.53 6.30
C ALA A 22 -10.79 -35.88 7.69
N ASN A 23 -9.88 -36.23 8.60
CA ASN A 23 -9.73 -35.48 9.85
C ASN A 23 -8.99 -34.16 9.56
N LEU A 24 -9.74 -33.06 9.47
CA LEU A 24 -9.24 -31.75 9.07
C LEU A 24 -8.61 -30.95 10.21
N GLY A 25 -8.70 -31.43 11.45
CA GLY A 25 -8.16 -30.77 12.63
C GLY A 25 -8.53 -29.29 12.71
N ASN A 26 -7.54 -28.45 13.03
CA ASN A 26 -7.65 -26.98 13.04
C ASN A 26 -7.04 -26.34 11.78
N THR A 27 -7.02 -27.05 10.65
CA THR A 27 -6.53 -26.49 9.39
C THR A 27 -7.57 -25.56 8.74
N TYR A 28 -7.15 -24.74 7.77
CA TYR A 28 -8.04 -23.90 6.95
C TYR A 28 -9.13 -24.71 6.22
N LEU A 29 -8.94 -26.03 6.06
CA LEU A 29 -9.92 -26.93 5.44
C LEU A 29 -11.19 -27.13 6.28
N LYS A 30 -11.22 -26.70 7.55
CA LYS A 30 -12.46 -26.75 8.34
C LYS A 30 -13.55 -25.83 7.76
N ASN A 31 -13.16 -24.74 7.09
CA ASN A 31 -14.10 -23.83 6.45
C ASN A 31 -14.61 -24.44 5.13
N ASN A 32 -15.92 -24.68 5.05
CA ASN A 32 -16.56 -25.26 3.86
C ASN A 32 -16.36 -24.43 2.60
N LYS A 33 -16.39 -23.09 2.73
CA LYS A 33 -16.16 -22.17 1.60
C LYS A 33 -14.72 -22.29 1.10
N LEU A 34 -13.75 -22.36 2.02
CA LEU A 34 -12.35 -22.58 1.67
C LEU A 34 -12.15 -23.95 1.02
N ARG A 35 -12.76 -25.03 1.52
CA ARG A 35 -12.67 -26.33 0.85
C ARG A 35 -13.19 -26.26 -0.58
N LYS A 36 -14.34 -25.65 -0.79
CA LYS A 36 -14.93 -25.48 -2.12
C LYS A 36 -13.96 -24.73 -3.03
N LEU A 37 -13.47 -23.58 -2.58
CA LEU A 37 -12.48 -22.79 -3.32
C LEU A 37 -11.25 -23.61 -3.69
N LEU A 38 -10.70 -24.37 -2.74
CA LEU A 38 -9.44 -25.10 -2.94
C LEU A 38 -9.59 -26.35 -3.82
N ILE A 39 -10.76 -26.98 -3.80
CA ILE A 39 -11.05 -28.19 -4.59
C ILE A 39 -11.50 -27.82 -6.00
N GLU A 40 -12.41 -26.86 -6.11
CA GLU A 40 -13.09 -26.53 -7.36
C GLU A 40 -12.42 -25.33 -8.08
N GLY A 41 -11.68 -24.50 -7.36
CA GLY A 41 -11.20 -23.22 -7.86
C GLY A 41 -12.27 -22.12 -7.83
N GLU A 42 -13.43 -22.36 -7.21
CA GLU A 42 -14.58 -21.45 -7.24
C GLU A 42 -14.79 -20.72 -5.91
N GLY A 43 -14.49 -19.43 -5.89
CA GLY A 43 -14.65 -18.53 -4.74
C GLY A 43 -15.40 -17.23 -5.07
N GLU A 44 -16.06 -17.15 -6.22
CA GLU A 44 -16.83 -15.96 -6.64
C GLU A 44 -17.79 -15.50 -5.54
N LYS A 45 -17.76 -14.19 -5.23
CA LYS A 45 -18.60 -13.52 -4.22
C LYS A 45 -18.53 -14.12 -2.82
N GLN A 46 -17.53 -14.95 -2.52
CA GLN A 46 -17.35 -15.50 -1.18
C GLN A 46 -16.60 -14.53 -0.28
N ASN A 47 -16.83 -14.67 1.02
CA ASN A 47 -16.12 -13.92 2.05
C ASN A 47 -15.09 -14.85 2.72
N PHE A 48 -13.84 -14.41 2.70
CA PHE A 48 -12.66 -15.01 3.30
C PHE A 48 -11.89 -13.98 4.17
N ASP A 49 -12.60 -12.98 4.68
CA ASP A 49 -12.01 -11.93 5.50
C ASP A 49 -11.33 -12.52 6.74
N ARG A 50 -10.16 -11.98 7.10
CA ARG A 50 -9.36 -12.36 8.28
C ARG A 50 -8.91 -13.83 8.33
N GLU A 51 -9.02 -14.56 7.22
CA GLU A 51 -8.53 -15.94 7.13
C GLU A 51 -6.99 -15.99 7.04
N ASP A 52 -6.37 -17.00 7.66
CA ASP A 52 -4.96 -17.34 7.47
C ASP A 52 -4.83 -18.26 6.25
N LEU A 53 -4.57 -17.66 5.09
CA LEU A 53 -4.45 -18.32 3.78
C LEU A 53 -3.00 -18.33 3.27
N ARG A 54 -2.04 -18.27 4.21
CA ARG A 54 -0.63 -18.31 3.85
C ARG A 54 -0.30 -19.60 3.12
N PHE A 55 0.55 -19.48 2.10
CA PHE A 55 1.03 -20.62 1.31
C PHE A 55 -0.04 -21.38 0.52
N VAL A 56 -1.27 -20.87 0.43
CA VAL A 56 -2.37 -21.58 -0.23
C VAL A 56 -2.19 -21.57 -1.76
N TYR A 57 -2.61 -22.65 -2.42
CA TYR A 57 -2.63 -22.76 -3.88
C TYR A 57 -4.00 -22.31 -4.44
N LEU A 58 -4.03 -21.15 -5.07
CA LEU A 58 -5.20 -20.49 -5.70
C LEU A 58 -4.95 -20.14 -7.17
N SER A 59 -3.93 -20.73 -7.79
CA SER A 59 -3.65 -20.49 -9.21
C SER A 59 -4.87 -20.85 -10.05
N GLU A 60 -5.21 -19.97 -11.00
CA GLU A 60 -6.38 -20.01 -11.89
C GLU A 60 -7.74 -20.05 -11.15
N ALA A 61 -7.79 -19.67 -9.87
CA ALA A 61 -9.05 -19.66 -9.13
C ALA A 61 -9.95 -18.51 -9.61
N ASN A 62 -11.26 -18.77 -9.67
CA ASN A 62 -12.27 -17.75 -9.86
C ASN A 62 -12.60 -17.09 -8.51
N LEU A 63 -12.07 -15.89 -8.29
CA LEU A 63 -12.21 -15.09 -7.08
C LEU A 63 -12.93 -13.76 -7.37
N GLU A 64 -13.71 -13.70 -8.45
CA GLU A 64 -14.39 -12.47 -8.85
C GLU A 64 -15.35 -12.01 -7.74
N SER A 65 -15.24 -10.73 -7.37
CA SER A 65 -16.00 -10.11 -6.28
C SER A 65 -15.86 -10.80 -4.91
N ALA A 66 -14.83 -11.63 -4.70
CA ALA A 66 -14.53 -12.22 -3.39
C ALA A 66 -13.99 -11.17 -2.41
N SER A 67 -14.18 -11.39 -1.12
CA SER A 67 -13.68 -10.51 -0.05
C SER A 67 -12.57 -11.20 0.73
N PHE A 68 -11.46 -10.49 0.91
CA PHE A 68 -10.26 -10.92 1.64
C PHE A 68 -9.80 -9.85 2.65
N ILE A 69 -10.73 -9.05 3.18
CA ILE A 69 -10.40 -7.93 4.06
C ILE A 69 -9.59 -8.45 5.25
N ASP A 70 -8.40 -7.88 5.46
CA ASP A 70 -7.48 -8.25 6.56
C ASP A 70 -7.08 -9.75 6.56
N ALA A 71 -7.21 -10.44 5.43
CA ALA A 71 -6.74 -11.83 5.27
C ALA A 71 -5.21 -11.88 5.02
N ASP A 72 -4.58 -12.99 5.41
CA ASP A 72 -3.16 -13.23 5.15
C ASP A 72 -2.97 -14.24 4.02
N LEU A 73 -2.71 -13.75 2.81
CA LEU A 73 -2.38 -14.51 1.60
C LEU A 73 -0.87 -14.54 1.32
N SER A 74 -0.02 -14.22 2.30
CA SER A 74 1.42 -14.20 2.06
C SER A 74 1.95 -15.57 1.62
N GLN A 75 2.87 -15.55 0.65
CA GLN A 75 3.44 -16.74 -0.01
C GLN A 75 2.44 -17.66 -0.71
N SER A 76 1.20 -17.22 -0.95
CA SER A 76 0.22 -17.96 -1.74
C SER A 76 0.57 -17.95 -3.24
N ASN A 77 0.05 -18.93 -3.98
CA ASN A 77 0.09 -18.93 -5.44
C ASN A 77 -1.28 -18.51 -5.97
N LEU A 78 -1.37 -17.32 -6.56
CA LEU A 78 -2.54 -16.72 -7.22
C LEU A 78 -2.32 -16.54 -8.73
N GLU A 79 -1.35 -17.28 -9.31
CA GLU A 79 -1.03 -17.19 -10.74
C GLU A 79 -2.28 -17.42 -11.60
N GLY A 80 -2.63 -16.46 -12.46
CA GLY A 80 -3.80 -16.54 -13.34
C GLY A 80 -5.16 -16.40 -12.62
N ALA A 81 -5.19 -16.08 -11.32
CA ALA A 81 -6.45 -15.97 -10.58
C ALA A 81 -7.31 -14.79 -11.09
N ASN A 82 -8.63 -15.02 -11.18
CA ASN A 82 -9.59 -13.98 -11.52
C ASN A 82 -9.97 -13.22 -10.23
N LEU A 83 -9.29 -12.12 -9.94
CA LEU A 83 -9.55 -11.23 -8.79
C LEU A 83 -10.34 -9.97 -9.19
N LYS A 84 -11.05 -9.99 -10.33
CA LYS A 84 -11.86 -8.86 -10.78
C LYS A 84 -12.84 -8.45 -9.69
N LYS A 85 -12.90 -7.16 -9.37
CA LYS A 85 -13.77 -6.60 -8.31
C LYS A 85 -13.56 -7.20 -6.91
N ALA A 86 -12.48 -7.94 -6.67
CA ALA A 86 -12.21 -8.48 -5.35
C ALA A 86 -11.93 -7.34 -4.35
N ASN A 87 -12.33 -7.56 -3.09
CA ASN A 87 -12.01 -6.65 -1.99
C ASN A 87 -10.75 -7.15 -1.28
N LEU A 88 -9.63 -6.48 -1.54
CA LEU A 88 -8.29 -6.79 -1.01
C LEU A 88 -7.84 -5.77 0.06
N VAL A 89 -8.79 -5.10 0.73
CA VAL A 89 -8.49 -4.10 1.74
C VAL A 89 -7.66 -4.72 2.87
N GLN A 90 -6.49 -4.16 3.17
CA GLN A 90 -5.58 -4.64 4.22
C GLN A 90 -5.15 -6.12 4.06
N THR A 91 -5.34 -6.73 2.89
CA THR A 91 -4.93 -8.11 2.63
C THR A 91 -3.42 -8.21 2.49
N ASN A 92 -2.77 -9.12 3.23
CA ASN A 92 -1.33 -9.35 3.09
C ASN A 92 -1.03 -10.30 1.92
N LEU A 93 -0.26 -9.84 0.93
CA LEU A 93 0.19 -10.54 -0.28
C LEU A 93 1.73 -10.55 -0.39
N ASP A 94 2.46 -10.37 0.72
CA ASP A 94 3.92 -10.45 0.73
C ASP A 94 4.37 -11.82 0.19
N LEU A 95 5.35 -11.82 -0.73
CA LEU A 95 5.87 -13.01 -1.39
C LEU A 95 4.83 -13.85 -2.17
N ALA A 96 3.61 -13.36 -2.37
CA ALA A 96 2.62 -14.07 -3.17
C ALA A 96 2.97 -14.01 -4.67
N ASN A 97 2.57 -15.04 -5.42
CA ASN A 97 2.65 -15.04 -6.88
C ASN A 97 1.31 -14.61 -7.48
N LEU A 98 1.20 -13.39 -8.01
CA LEU A 98 0.03 -12.90 -8.76
C LEU A 98 0.29 -12.83 -10.27
N SER A 99 1.26 -13.58 -10.79
CA SER A 99 1.57 -13.54 -12.23
C SER A 99 0.33 -13.83 -13.07
N ASN A 100 0.08 -13.03 -14.11
CA ASN A 100 -1.07 -13.17 -15.00
C ASN A 100 -2.45 -13.06 -14.31
N ALA A 101 -2.53 -12.56 -13.08
CA ALA A 101 -3.81 -12.38 -12.38
C ALA A 101 -4.62 -11.21 -12.96
N TYR A 102 -5.94 -11.28 -12.82
CA TYR A 102 -6.87 -10.24 -13.27
C TYR A 102 -7.35 -9.39 -12.09
N LEU A 103 -6.99 -8.10 -12.05
CA LEU A 103 -7.32 -7.19 -10.93
C LEU A 103 -8.26 -6.05 -11.31
N THR A 104 -8.87 -6.08 -12.50
CA THR A 104 -9.75 -4.99 -12.95
C THR A 104 -10.92 -4.78 -11.97
N GLY A 105 -11.04 -3.56 -11.46
CA GLY A 105 -12.03 -3.12 -10.49
C GLY A 105 -11.80 -3.59 -9.05
N ALA A 106 -10.67 -4.23 -8.73
CA ALA A 106 -10.37 -4.64 -7.37
C ALA A 106 -10.15 -3.43 -6.45
N ASN A 107 -10.51 -3.58 -5.17
CA ASN A 107 -10.19 -2.60 -4.14
C ASN A 107 -8.91 -3.03 -3.43
N ILE A 108 -7.82 -2.29 -3.62
CA ILE A 108 -6.48 -2.63 -3.11
C ILE A 108 -6.03 -1.70 -1.97
N LYS A 109 -6.97 -1.01 -1.32
CA LYS A 109 -6.67 -0.09 -0.22
C LYS A 109 -5.84 -0.80 0.86
N ASP A 110 -4.64 -0.29 1.12
CA ASP A 110 -3.73 -0.84 2.13
C ASP A 110 -3.38 -2.33 1.95
N TRP A 111 -3.51 -2.89 0.74
CA TRP A 111 -3.02 -4.25 0.49
C TRP A 111 -1.50 -4.33 0.73
N GLY A 112 -1.06 -5.44 1.28
CA GLY A 112 0.32 -5.66 1.67
C GLY A 112 1.12 -6.34 0.58
N ILE A 113 1.83 -5.58 -0.25
CA ILE A 113 2.76 -6.12 -1.25
C ILE A 113 4.19 -5.67 -0.95
N THR A 114 5.19 -6.44 -1.40
CA THR A 114 6.61 -6.06 -1.30
C THR A 114 7.29 -6.22 -2.65
N ARG A 115 8.55 -5.76 -2.76
CA ARG A 115 9.41 -6.04 -3.93
C ARG A 115 9.58 -7.54 -4.24
N ARG A 116 9.18 -8.42 -3.32
CA ARG A 116 9.24 -9.88 -3.49
C ARG A 116 7.90 -10.50 -3.92
N THR A 117 6.82 -9.72 -3.95
CA THR A 117 5.54 -10.13 -4.54
C THR A 117 5.70 -10.16 -6.06
N ILE A 118 5.31 -11.27 -6.70
CA ILE A 118 5.44 -11.43 -8.16
C ILE A 118 4.18 -10.86 -8.81
N LEU A 119 4.34 -9.85 -9.67
CA LEU A 119 3.25 -9.08 -10.27
C LEU A 119 3.28 -9.12 -11.82
N ASP A 120 4.04 -10.05 -12.40
CA ASP A 120 4.32 -10.09 -13.83
C ASP A 120 3.06 -10.38 -14.65
N GLY A 121 2.80 -9.58 -15.67
CA GLY A 121 1.69 -9.81 -16.60
C GLY A 121 0.29 -9.62 -15.99
N ILE A 122 0.16 -8.87 -14.89
CA ILE A 122 -1.15 -8.55 -14.31
C ILE A 122 -2.01 -7.79 -15.33
N GLU A 123 -3.26 -8.23 -15.45
CA GLU A 123 -4.30 -7.52 -16.18
C GLU A 123 -5.15 -6.68 -15.24
N CYS A 124 -4.88 -5.38 -15.20
CA CYS A 124 -5.68 -4.42 -14.43
C CYS A 124 -5.93 -3.17 -15.28
N LYS A 125 -7.19 -2.95 -15.68
CA LYS A 125 -7.60 -1.73 -16.39
C LYS A 125 -7.80 -0.56 -15.44
N PHE A 126 -8.30 -0.82 -14.25
CA PHE A 126 -8.46 0.15 -13.18
C PHE A 126 -8.62 -0.59 -11.86
N PHE A 127 -8.37 0.09 -10.75
CA PHE A 127 -8.61 -0.42 -9.40
C PHE A 127 -9.15 0.71 -8.52
N TYR A 128 -9.43 0.39 -7.26
CA TYR A 128 -9.89 1.36 -6.29
C TYR A 128 -9.08 1.34 -5.00
N ILE A 129 -9.07 2.48 -4.31
CA ILE A 129 -8.37 2.68 -3.03
C ILE A 129 -9.33 3.01 -1.88
N LYS A 130 -10.63 2.82 -2.08
CA LYS A 130 -11.71 2.99 -1.10
C LYS A 130 -12.84 1.99 -1.40
N ASN A 131 -13.86 1.84 -0.56
CA ASN A 131 -14.93 0.86 -0.79
C ASN A 131 -15.98 1.39 -1.80
N PRO A 132 -16.45 0.57 -2.76
CA PRO A 132 -17.55 0.92 -3.68
C PRO A 132 -18.84 1.43 -3.05
N GLU A 133 -19.08 1.02 -1.80
CA GLU A 133 -20.30 1.34 -1.08
C GLU A 133 -20.23 2.70 -0.37
N ASP A 134 -19.09 3.39 -0.40
CA ASP A 134 -18.97 4.75 0.11
C ASP A 134 -19.58 5.74 -0.91
N ASP A 135 -20.33 6.76 -0.44
CA ASP A 135 -21.15 7.72 -1.21
C ASP A 135 -20.42 8.48 -2.35
N ASP A 136 -19.11 8.30 -2.51
CA ASP A 136 -18.26 8.96 -3.51
C ASP A 136 -17.18 8.00 -4.07
N TYR A 137 -17.55 6.80 -4.49
CA TYR A 137 -16.55 5.81 -4.91
C TYR A 137 -15.82 6.12 -6.22
N HIS A 138 -16.47 6.81 -7.16
CA HIS A 138 -15.88 7.14 -8.46
C HIS A 138 -14.61 8.01 -8.30
N SER A 139 -14.51 8.83 -7.25
CA SER A 139 -13.33 9.66 -6.96
C SER A 139 -12.11 8.87 -6.46
N TYR A 140 -12.29 7.59 -6.10
CA TYR A 140 -11.22 6.70 -5.64
C TYR A 140 -10.87 5.61 -6.64
N ARG A 141 -11.35 5.74 -7.89
CA ARG A 141 -10.93 4.90 -9.04
C ARG A 141 -9.59 5.37 -9.57
N ILE A 142 -8.72 4.43 -9.91
CA ILE A 142 -7.42 4.68 -10.53
C ILE A 142 -7.26 3.83 -11.79
N PRO A 143 -6.95 4.44 -12.95
CA PRO A 143 -6.95 5.89 -13.20
C PRO A 143 -8.36 6.50 -12.97
N PRO A 144 -8.48 7.81 -12.72
CA PRO A 144 -9.79 8.44 -12.55
C PRO A 144 -10.61 8.35 -13.84
N GLU A 145 -11.93 8.22 -13.72
CA GLU A 145 -12.84 8.40 -14.87
C GLU A 145 -12.84 9.87 -15.27
N LYS A 146 -12.70 10.18 -16.57
CA LYS A 146 -12.85 11.56 -17.02
C LYS A 146 -14.32 11.97 -16.89
N THR A 147 -14.61 12.91 -16.00
CA THR A 147 -15.94 13.51 -15.84
C THR A 147 -16.37 14.15 -17.16
N GLN A 148 -17.62 13.87 -17.57
CA GLN A 148 -18.23 14.52 -18.71
C GLN A 148 -18.49 16.00 -18.38
N GLU A 149 -17.54 16.88 -18.66
CA GLU A 149 -17.89 18.29 -18.86
C GLU A 149 -18.69 18.39 -20.18
N SER A 150 -20.02 18.35 -20.01
CA SER A 150 -21.07 18.80 -20.93
C SER A 150 -20.89 18.53 -22.43
N GLN A 151 -21.56 17.48 -22.91
CA GLN A 151 -22.65 17.60 -23.89
C GLN A 151 -23.29 16.22 -24.13
N GLU A 152 -24.48 16.06 -23.56
CA GLU A 152 -25.45 15.06 -23.97
C GLU A 152 -25.75 15.23 -25.46
N ASN A 153 -25.22 14.34 -26.28
CA ASN A 153 -25.82 13.99 -27.56
C ASN A 153 -25.93 12.47 -27.59
N GLU A 154 -27.16 11.96 -27.46
CA GLU A 154 -27.52 10.54 -27.36
C GLU A 154 -27.23 9.70 -28.63
N GLY A 155 -26.42 10.20 -29.58
CA GLY A 155 -26.24 9.60 -30.90
C GLY A 155 -25.13 8.55 -31.04
N ASP A 156 -24.02 8.66 -30.32
CA ASP A 156 -22.80 7.93 -30.71
C ASP A 156 -22.37 6.88 -29.67
N GLN A 157 -22.96 5.69 -29.75
CA GLN A 157 -22.51 4.52 -28.99
C GLN A 157 -21.09 4.06 -29.41
N GLU A 158 -20.66 4.38 -30.62
CA GLU A 158 -19.37 3.99 -31.19
C GLU A 158 -18.21 4.84 -30.63
N ALA A 159 -18.44 6.15 -30.43
CA ALA A 159 -17.48 7.05 -29.75
C ALA A 159 -17.25 6.71 -28.26
N ARG A 160 -18.15 5.96 -27.62
CA ARG A 160 -18.01 5.48 -26.23
C ARG A 160 -17.03 4.31 -26.07
N LYS A 161 -16.64 3.61 -27.15
CA LYS A 161 -15.66 2.51 -27.07
C LYS A 161 -14.22 3.02 -27.10
N ASP A 162 -13.92 4.03 -27.91
CA ASP A 162 -12.56 4.60 -28.00
C ASP A 162 -12.21 5.43 -26.77
N LYS A 163 -13.15 6.18 -26.19
CA LYS A 163 -12.91 6.94 -24.95
C LYS A 163 -12.62 6.08 -23.72
N ARG A 164 -13.17 4.86 -23.66
CA ARG A 164 -12.91 3.92 -22.54
C ARG A 164 -11.45 3.49 -22.43
N LYS A 165 -10.67 3.58 -23.51
CA LYS A 165 -9.24 3.23 -23.47
C LYS A 165 -8.38 4.29 -22.78
N GLU A 166 -8.81 5.55 -22.74
CA GLU A 166 -8.02 6.64 -22.14
C GLU A 166 -8.09 6.68 -20.61
N ASP A 167 -9.08 6.01 -20.02
CA ASP A 167 -9.34 5.93 -18.58
C ASP A 167 -9.08 4.52 -18.04
N GLU A 168 -8.25 3.75 -18.75
CA GLU A 168 -7.79 2.42 -18.35
C GLU A 168 -6.26 2.40 -18.41
N PHE A 169 -5.63 1.68 -17.49
CA PHE A 169 -4.22 1.33 -17.65
C PHE A 169 -4.02 0.53 -18.93
N GLU A 170 -3.01 0.93 -19.70
CA GLU A 170 -2.50 0.11 -20.80
C GLU A 170 -1.68 -1.07 -20.27
N LYS A 171 -1.22 -1.91 -21.19
CA LYS A 171 -0.43 -3.09 -20.85
C LYS A 171 0.81 -2.68 -20.04
N ASP A 172 1.09 -3.40 -18.97
CA ASP A 172 2.22 -3.23 -18.05
C ASP A 172 2.21 -1.91 -17.24
N GLU A 173 1.36 -0.93 -17.57
CA GLU A 173 1.28 0.35 -16.85
C GLU A 173 0.86 0.17 -15.39
N PHE A 174 -0.09 -0.73 -15.11
CA PHE A 174 -0.45 -1.05 -13.73
C PHE A 174 0.77 -1.58 -12.95
N GLN A 175 1.59 -2.43 -13.56
CA GLN A 175 2.75 -3.00 -12.89
C GLN A 175 3.80 -1.92 -12.63
N ILE A 176 4.09 -1.06 -13.61
CA ILE A 176 4.97 0.10 -13.44
C ILE A 176 4.44 1.01 -12.32
N PHE A 177 3.15 1.29 -12.36
CA PHE A 177 2.45 2.14 -11.40
C PHE A 177 2.53 1.58 -9.98
N ILE A 178 2.26 0.28 -9.79
CA ILE A 178 2.28 -0.35 -8.46
C ILE A 178 3.70 -0.55 -7.94
N THR A 179 4.64 -0.88 -8.81
CA THR A 179 6.03 -1.16 -8.38
C THR A 179 6.77 0.10 -7.95
N SER A 180 6.43 1.28 -8.48
CA SER A 180 6.96 2.56 -7.99
C SER A 180 6.54 2.85 -6.54
N LEU A 181 5.41 2.31 -6.09
CA LEU A 181 4.93 2.44 -4.71
C LEU A 181 5.77 1.66 -3.70
N PHE A 182 6.65 0.75 -4.15
CA PHE A 182 7.54 0.02 -3.26
C PHE A 182 8.68 0.87 -2.70
N ASP A 183 8.87 2.09 -3.19
CA ASP A 183 10.01 2.91 -2.78
C ASP A 183 9.80 3.58 -1.43
N THR A 184 8.54 3.69 -0.94
CA THR A 184 8.23 4.29 0.35
C THR A 184 7.18 3.53 1.17
N LEU A 185 7.34 3.56 2.48
CA LEU A 185 6.30 3.33 3.48
C LEU A 185 5.61 4.67 3.75
N ASP A 186 4.39 4.79 3.24
CA ASP A 186 3.54 5.96 3.47
C ASP A 186 2.66 5.74 4.71
N LEU A 187 2.70 6.69 5.65
CA LEU A 187 1.92 6.69 6.87
C LEU A 187 0.95 7.88 6.87
N TYR A 188 -0.33 7.57 6.69
CA TYR A 188 -1.45 8.50 6.67
C TYR A 188 -1.96 8.83 8.07
N HIS A 189 -2.17 10.11 8.33
CA HIS A 189 -2.81 10.66 9.51
C HIS A 189 -3.97 11.54 9.06
N LYS A 190 -5.18 11.29 9.57
CA LYS A 190 -6.42 11.99 9.18
C LYS A 190 -6.98 12.79 10.34
N ASP A 191 -7.87 13.74 10.04
CA ASP A 191 -8.56 14.57 11.03
C ASP A 191 -7.60 15.32 11.96
N ASN A 192 -6.43 15.69 11.44
CA ASN A 192 -5.34 16.32 12.20
C ASN A 192 -4.92 15.53 13.45
N ASN A 193 -5.06 14.20 13.40
CA ASN A 193 -4.72 13.31 14.51
C ASN A 193 -3.20 13.09 14.68
N LEU A 194 -2.37 13.63 13.79
CA LEU A 194 -0.92 13.51 13.89
C LEU A 194 -0.38 14.22 15.15
N LYS A 195 0.35 13.46 15.96
CA LYS A 195 1.17 13.89 17.09
C LYS A 195 2.62 13.57 16.72
N PRO A 196 3.43 14.55 16.31
CA PRO A 196 4.77 14.28 15.77
C PRO A 196 5.67 13.49 16.72
N GLY A 197 5.79 13.90 17.99
CA GLY A 197 6.57 13.16 18.98
C GLY A 197 6.12 11.71 19.17
N LEU A 198 4.81 11.42 19.11
CA LEU A 198 4.29 10.05 19.16
C LEU A 198 4.68 9.25 17.91
N ALA A 199 4.51 9.84 16.72
CA ALA A 199 4.86 9.20 15.45
C ALA A 199 6.35 8.83 15.41
N ILE A 200 7.22 9.76 15.81
CA ILE A 200 8.66 9.56 15.91
C ILE A 200 9.00 8.46 16.92
N ALA A 201 8.40 8.50 18.12
CA ALA A 201 8.64 7.49 19.15
C ALA A 201 8.26 6.08 18.68
N ILE A 202 7.14 5.94 17.96
CA ILE A 202 6.72 4.65 17.41
C ILE A 202 7.66 4.19 16.30
N LEU A 203 8.07 5.08 15.38
CA LEU A 203 9.03 4.73 14.33
C LEU A 203 10.37 4.25 14.90
N LYS A 204 10.85 4.87 15.99
CA LYS A 204 12.02 4.38 16.74
C LYS A 204 11.77 3.00 17.34
N GLY A 205 10.62 2.80 18.01
CA GLY A 205 10.28 1.47 18.53
C GLY A 205 10.23 0.39 17.46
N LEU A 206 9.85 0.75 16.21
CA LEU A 206 9.90 -0.19 15.09
C LEU A 206 11.33 -0.53 14.64
N THR A 207 12.29 0.40 14.72
CA THR A 207 13.71 0.11 14.41
C THR A 207 14.38 -0.71 15.50
N GLU A 208 13.87 -0.68 16.73
CA GLU A 208 14.32 -1.53 17.84
C GLU A 208 13.78 -2.97 17.72
N ASP A 209 12.52 -3.13 17.30
CA ASP A 209 11.86 -4.44 17.24
C ASP A 209 12.09 -5.19 15.91
N TYR A 210 12.47 -4.47 14.85
CA TYR A 210 12.68 -5.03 13.52
C TYR A 210 14.00 -4.56 12.92
N PRO A 211 14.68 -5.39 12.10
CA PRO A 211 15.92 -5.02 11.43
C PRO A 211 15.62 -4.06 10.25
N VAL A 212 15.23 -2.83 10.57
CA VAL A 212 14.83 -1.78 9.62
C VAL A 212 15.41 -0.43 9.98
N GLN A 213 15.58 0.39 8.95
CA GLN A 213 15.89 1.80 9.06
C GLN A 213 14.94 2.57 8.17
N PHE A 214 14.64 3.81 8.55
CA PHE A 214 13.77 4.69 7.78
C PHE A 214 14.53 5.94 7.38
N GLU A 215 14.42 6.33 6.11
CA GLU A 215 14.80 7.67 5.67
C GLU A 215 13.53 8.46 5.40
N LEU A 216 13.41 9.62 6.03
CA LEU A 216 12.33 10.54 5.74
C LEU A 216 12.59 11.20 4.39
N VAL A 217 11.78 10.83 3.41
CA VAL A 217 11.89 11.33 2.03
C VAL A 217 10.78 12.31 1.66
N GLY A 218 9.72 12.39 2.48
CA GLY A 218 8.64 13.34 2.25
C GLY A 218 7.71 13.51 3.44
N LEU A 219 7.17 14.71 3.56
CA LEU A 219 6.08 15.10 4.46
C LEU A 219 5.09 15.88 3.61
N GLU A 220 3.85 15.44 3.56
CA GLU A 220 2.81 16.08 2.76
C GLU A 220 1.61 16.41 3.63
N LYS A 221 1.12 17.63 3.51
CA LYS A 221 -0.21 18.01 3.98
C LYS A 221 -1.16 18.10 2.78
N ARG A 222 -2.29 17.40 2.87
CA ARG A 222 -3.35 17.37 1.85
C ARG A 222 -4.62 17.95 2.45
N GLY A 223 -5.03 19.11 1.93
CA GLY A 223 -6.14 19.87 2.49
C GLY A 223 -5.94 20.19 3.97
N ASP A 224 -7.06 20.36 4.68
CA ASP A 224 -7.03 20.78 6.09
C ASP A 224 -6.90 19.62 7.08
N ASN A 225 -7.11 18.37 6.64
CA ASN A 225 -7.32 17.24 7.54
C ASN A 225 -6.45 16.01 7.26
N GLN A 226 -5.53 16.05 6.30
CA GLN A 226 -4.72 14.87 5.99
C GLN A 226 -3.23 15.18 5.95
N PHE A 227 -2.45 14.33 6.61
CA PHE A 227 -1.00 14.38 6.65
C PHE A 227 -0.40 13.03 6.26
N ILE A 228 0.73 13.06 5.55
CA ILE A 228 1.43 11.86 5.08
C ILE A 228 2.90 11.98 5.47
N ILE A 229 3.41 10.95 6.14
CA ILE A 229 4.85 10.74 6.34
C ILE A 229 5.31 9.70 5.32
N LYS A 230 6.25 10.05 4.44
CA LYS A 230 6.82 9.15 3.43
C LYS A 230 8.21 8.72 3.83
N LEU A 231 8.38 7.43 4.05
CA LEU A 231 9.62 6.86 4.55
C LEU A 231 10.20 5.88 3.54
N LYS A 232 11.42 6.09 3.06
CA LYS A 232 12.13 5.00 2.39
C LYS A 232 12.56 3.98 3.44
N VAL A 233 12.26 2.70 3.22
CA VAL A 233 12.57 1.62 4.16
C VAL A 233 13.81 0.89 3.69
N PHE A 234 14.80 0.78 4.58
CA PHE A 234 15.97 -0.06 4.39
C PHE A 234 15.86 -1.28 5.31
N GLY A 235 15.81 -2.46 4.74
CA GLY A 235 15.67 -3.72 5.46
C GLY A 235 14.75 -4.70 4.74
N GLU A 236 14.54 -5.87 5.35
CA GLU A 236 13.72 -6.94 4.76
C GLU A 236 12.30 -7.01 5.32
N THR A 237 11.96 -6.19 6.32
CA THR A 237 10.64 -6.20 6.92
C THR A 237 9.63 -5.56 5.98
N SER A 238 8.56 -6.30 5.67
CA SER A 238 7.49 -5.83 4.79
C SER A 238 6.87 -4.51 5.28
N HIS A 239 6.62 -3.58 4.35
CA HIS A 239 5.91 -2.32 4.62
C HIS A 239 4.54 -2.56 5.28
N TYR A 240 3.83 -3.64 4.93
CA TYR A 240 2.56 -4.01 5.56
C TYR A 240 2.72 -4.26 7.05
N LYS A 241 3.73 -5.05 7.44
CA LYS A 241 3.99 -5.36 8.85
C LYS A 241 4.34 -4.10 9.62
N LEU A 242 5.21 -3.26 9.06
CA LEU A 242 5.61 -1.99 9.65
C LEU A 242 4.42 -1.02 9.78
N ARG A 243 3.60 -0.89 8.74
CA ARG A 243 2.39 -0.05 8.72
C ARG A 243 1.38 -0.49 9.77
N ARG A 244 1.07 -1.79 9.81
CA ARG A 244 0.11 -2.36 10.77
C ARG A 244 0.61 -2.18 12.20
N GLU A 245 1.88 -2.44 12.45
CA GLU A 245 2.46 -2.26 13.77
C GLU A 245 2.52 -0.78 14.19
N TYR A 246 2.87 0.11 13.25
CA TYR A 246 2.80 1.55 13.44
C TYR A 246 1.41 1.97 13.92
N TYR A 247 0.36 1.64 13.16
CA TYR A 247 -1.01 2.05 13.49
C TYR A 247 -1.52 1.39 14.77
N ASN A 248 -1.25 0.11 14.98
CA ASN A 248 -1.62 -0.57 16.23
C ASN A 248 -1.05 0.15 17.45
N ARG A 249 0.24 0.52 17.43
CA ARG A 249 0.87 1.26 18.53
C ARG A 249 0.35 2.68 18.64
N TYR A 250 0.14 3.34 17.50
CA TYR A 250 -0.35 4.71 17.44
C TYR A 250 -1.73 4.82 18.07
N ASP A 251 -2.68 4.00 17.61
CA ASP A 251 -4.07 4.02 18.09
C ASP A 251 -4.20 3.61 19.56
N GLN A 252 -3.35 2.68 20.03
CA GLN A 252 -3.32 2.29 21.45
C GLN A 252 -2.74 3.39 22.36
N THR A 253 -1.75 4.14 21.86
CA THR A 253 -1.02 5.12 22.68
C THR A 253 -1.66 6.51 22.60
N LEU A 254 -2.30 6.86 21.49
CA LEU A 254 -2.89 8.18 21.24
C LEU A 254 -3.84 8.65 22.37
N PRO A 255 -4.76 7.82 22.92
CA PRO A 255 -5.65 8.26 24.01
C PRO A 255 -4.92 8.59 25.33
N LEU A 256 -3.71 8.05 25.50
CA LEU A 256 -2.87 8.23 26.69
C LEU A 256 -1.72 9.20 26.45
N TYR A 257 -1.62 9.77 25.25
CA TYR A 257 -0.51 10.59 24.83
C TYR A 257 -0.45 11.88 25.65
N ASP A 258 0.65 12.05 26.38
CA ASP A 258 1.01 13.26 27.09
C ASP A 258 2.42 13.66 26.66
N PRO A 259 2.59 14.77 25.90
CA PRO A 259 3.91 15.20 25.42
C PRO A 259 4.90 15.46 26.55
N LYS A 260 4.43 15.75 27.78
CA LYS A 260 5.30 15.97 28.94
C LYS A 260 5.84 14.69 29.57
N LYS A 261 5.28 13.53 29.20
CA LYS A 261 5.69 12.21 29.70
C LYS A 261 6.61 11.46 28.73
N LEU A 262 6.86 12.01 27.55
CA LEU A 262 7.88 11.50 26.65
C LEU A 262 9.26 11.60 27.35
N LEU A 263 10.11 10.60 27.08
CA LEU A 263 11.51 10.67 27.48
C LEU A 263 12.13 11.92 26.85
N PRO A 264 13.15 12.54 27.49
CA PRO A 264 13.85 13.67 26.91
C PRO A 264 14.33 13.35 25.50
N SER A 265 13.93 14.18 24.55
CA SER A 265 14.33 14.09 23.15
C SER A 265 15.76 14.59 22.97
N THR A 266 16.43 14.10 21.93
CA THR A 266 17.68 14.69 21.43
C THR A 266 17.40 15.96 20.62
N ASP A 267 18.38 16.85 20.48
CA ASP A 267 18.25 18.06 19.63
C ASP A 267 17.81 17.73 18.19
N THR A 268 18.24 16.57 17.68
CA THR A 268 17.85 16.08 16.35
C THR A 268 16.38 15.66 16.29
N GLU A 269 15.87 15.02 17.35
CA GLU A 269 14.46 14.64 17.47
C GLU A 269 13.57 15.87 17.56
N ASP A 270 13.96 16.87 18.36
CA ASP A 270 13.26 18.15 18.44
C ASP A 270 13.24 18.87 17.09
N SER A 271 14.35 18.83 16.34
CA SER A 271 14.41 19.39 14.99
C SER A 271 13.44 18.69 14.04
N LEU A 272 13.36 17.35 14.08
CA LEU A 272 12.44 16.59 13.23
C LEU A 272 10.99 16.85 13.62
N GLU A 273 10.66 16.78 14.91
CA GLU A 273 9.32 17.07 15.43
C GLU A 273 8.86 18.47 15.00
N LYS A 274 9.74 19.46 15.08
CA LYS A 274 9.45 20.83 14.63
C LYS A 274 9.21 20.92 13.12
N GLU A 275 9.98 20.20 12.29
CA GLU A 275 9.76 20.17 10.84
C GLU A 275 8.40 19.52 10.51
N ILE A 276 8.07 18.39 11.14
CA ILE A 276 6.75 17.75 10.98
C ILE A 276 5.63 18.69 11.45
N GLN A 277 5.77 19.31 12.62
CA GLN A 277 4.78 20.23 13.15
C GLN A 277 4.59 21.44 12.23
N THR A 278 5.66 21.99 11.67
CA THR A 278 5.60 23.12 10.73
C THR A 278 4.81 22.78 9.48
N VAL A 279 5.03 21.60 8.91
CA VAL A 279 4.25 21.11 7.75
C VAL A 279 2.79 20.89 8.16
N ASN A 280 2.57 20.29 9.34
CA ASN A 280 1.25 19.91 9.83
C ASN A 280 0.36 21.12 10.16
N GLU A 281 0.93 22.20 10.70
CA GLU A 281 0.21 23.44 11.02
C GLU A 281 0.01 24.37 9.82
N ASN A 282 0.62 24.09 8.67
CA ASN A 282 0.57 24.97 7.52
C ASN A 282 -0.87 25.12 6.97
N PRO A 283 -1.43 26.34 6.85
CA PRO A 283 -2.82 26.55 6.45
C PRO A 283 -3.09 26.45 4.94
N SER A 284 -2.08 26.15 4.11
CA SER A 284 -2.23 26.09 2.65
C SER A 284 -3.01 24.86 2.18
N THR A 285 -4.00 25.07 1.32
CA THR A 285 -4.77 24.02 0.63
C THR A 285 -4.04 23.42 -0.60
N GLU A 286 -2.77 23.77 -0.80
CA GLU A 286 -1.89 23.26 -1.86
C GLU A 286 -0.90 22.24 -1.28
N THR A 287 -0.55 21.22 -2.06
CA THR A 287 0.51 20.26 -1.70
C THR A 287 1.84 21.00 -1.58
N ILE A 288 2.27 21.32 -0.35
CA ILE A 288 3.60 21.89 -0.15
C ILE A 288 4.60 20.76 0.07
N ASN A 289 5.40 20.48 -0.96
CA ASN A 289 6.69 19.82 -0.79
C ASN A 289 7.64 20.85 -0.15
N LEU A 290 7.59 20.99 1.17
CA LEU A 290 8.60 21.76 1.88
C LEU A 290 9.95 21.06 1.69
N HIS A 291 11.01 21.84 1.54
CA HIS A 291 12.36 21.29 1.56
C HIS A 291 12.64 20.78 2.97
N ILE A 292 12.49 19.47 3.18
CA ILE A 292 12.70 18.81 4.47
C ILE A 292 14.19 18.49 4.57
N SER A 293 14.75 18.64 5.77
CA SER A 293 16.09 18.11 6.00
C SER A 293 16.06 16.57 5.87
N SER A 294 17.06 15.95 5.25
CA SER A 294 17.12 14.49 5.20
C SER A 294 17.37 13.93 6.61
N PHE A 295 16.41 13.18 7.14
CA PHE A 295 16.53 12.49 8.43
C PHE A 295 16.56 10.98 8.23
N VAL A 296 17.41 10.29 8.98
CA VAL A 296 17.46 8.83 9.04
C VAL A 296 17.16 8.38 10.47
N ILE A 297 16.16 7.53 10.62
CA ILE A 297 15.74 6.89 11.87
C ILE A 297 16.34 5.49 11.88
N VAL A 298 17.18 5.20 12.87
CA VAL A 298 17.87 3.92 13.05
C VAL A 298 17.62 3.39 14.46
N GLU A 299 18.07 2.17 14.73
CA GLU A 299 18.13 1.67 16.10
C GLU A 299 18.99 2.61 16.97
N GLY A 300 18.46 3.01 18.13
CA GLY A 300 19.19 3.85 19.09
C GLY A 300 19.20 5.36 18.81
N GLY A 301 18.59 5.87 17.72
CA GLY A 301 18.43 7.32 17.54
C GLY A 301 18.10 7.82 16.13
N ILE A 302 18.07 9.14 15.96
CA ILE A 302 17.81 9.84 14.70
C ILE A 302 19.04 10.64 14.28
N LYS A 303 19.42 10.54 13.01
CA LYS A 303 20.51 11.32 12.40
C LYS A 303 19.95 12.33 11.38
N LYS A 304 20.45 13.57 11.42
CA LYS A 304 20.22 14.59 10.38
C LYS A 304 21.38 14.51 9.39
N MET A 305 21.10 14.40 8.10
CA MET A 305 22.13 14.32 7.05
C MET A 305 22.50 15.73 6.55
N GLU A 306 23.79 16.02 6.39
CA GLU A 306 24.26 17.27 5.80
C GLU A 306 23.97 17.30 4.29
N GLN A 307 23.40 18.41 3.80
CA GLN A 307 23.12 18.59 2.38
C GLN A 307 24.43 18.71 1.57
N ARG A 308 24.63 17.83 0.58
CA ARG A 308 25.56 18.16 -0.53
C ARG A 308 24.83 19.15 -1.44
N ASN A 309 25.33 20.38 -1.52
CA ASN A 309 24.87 21.42 -2.45
C ASN A 309 24.84 20.89 -3.88
N ILE A 310 23.67 20.58 -4.41
CA ILE A 310 23.47 20.45 -5.86
C ILE A 310 23.16 21.87 -6.35
N LYS A 311 24.10 22.46 -7.10
CA LYS A 311 23.89 23.74 -7.77
C LYS A 311 22.67 23.61 -8.67
N ALA A 312 21.72 24.52 -8.49
CA ALA A 312 20.64 24.75 -9.42
C ALA A 312 21.22 25.28 -10.73
N ASP A 313 21.53 24.38 -11.67
CA ASP A 313 21.75 24.78 -13.05
C ASP A 313 20.38 24.90 -13.73
N SER A 314 20.11 26.12 -14.18
CA SER A 314 18.91 26.57 -14.86
C SER A 314 18.58 25.68 -16.07
N TYR A 315 17.53 24.87 -15.96
CA TYR A 315 16.77 24.41 -17.12
C TYR A 315 15.26 24.53 -16.85
N SER A 316 14.60 25.06 -17.87
CA SER A 316 13.25 25.62 -17.93
C SER A 316 12.14 24.77 -17.32
N GLU A 317 11.18 25.48 -16.69
CA GLU A 317 9.78 25.10 -16.44
C GLU A 317 9.29 23.88 -17.23
N GLN A 318 9.44 22.69 -16.64
CA GLN A 318 8.63 21.52 -16.96
C GLN A 318 7.89 21.16 -15.69
N ARG A 319 6.56 21.39 -15.74
CA ARG A 319 5.65 21.24 -14.62
C ARG A 319 5.70 19.80 -14.11
N ASN A 320 6.11 19.66 -12.86
CA ASN A 320 6.12 18.43 -12.10
C ASN A 320 4.66 18.07 -11.76
N THR A 321 3.97 17.30 -12.62
CA THR A 321 2.57 16.92 -12.41
C THR A 321 2.46 15.51 -11.83
N GLY A 322 2.29 15.48 -10.51
CA GLY A 322 1.56 14.50 -9.70
C GLY A 322 1.46 13.07 -10.21
N ILE A 323 2.39 12.21 -9.77
CA ILE A 323 2.23 10.75 -9.80
C ILE A 323 2.21 10.18 -8.37
N ASP A 324 2.70 10.93 -7.37
CA ASP A 324 2.81 10.56 -5.95
C ASP A 324 1.49 10.62 -5.14
N ASN A 325 0.36 10.82 -5.81
CA ASN A 325 -0.95 11.14 -5.20
C ASN A 325 -1.85 9.93 -4.89
N MET A 326 -1.43 8.69 -5.18
CA MET A 326 -2.38 7.60 -5.38
C MET A 326 -2.57 6.57 -4.25
N ILE A 327 -1.82 6.62 -3.14
CA ILE A 327 -1.99 5.62 -2.04
C ILE A 327 -2.72 6.15 -0.79
N GLY A 328 -2.96 7.46 -0.69
CA GLY A 328 -3.88 7.98 0.32
C GLY A 328 -4.59 9.21 -0.17
N GLY A 329 -5.89 9.08 -0.37
CA GLY A 329 -6.74 10.01 -1.11
C GLY A 329 -6.45 11.49 -0.90
N GLU A 330 -6.25 12.19 -2.01
CA GLU A 330 -7.11 13.27 -2.53
C GLU A 330 -6.56 13.56 -3.94
N ILE A 331 -7.38 13.39 -4.99
CA ILE A 331 -7.06 13.82 -6.36
C ILE A 331 -7.97 15.03 -6.64
N ARG A 332 -7.37 16.21 -6.85
CA ARG A 332 -8.06 17.34 -7.48
C ARG A 332 -8.03 17.18 -9.00
N GLU A 333 -9.10 17.62 -9.64
CA GLU A 333 -9.29 17.67 -11.09
C GLU A 333 -8.08 18.24 -11.82
N GLY A 334 -7.63 17.57 -12.89
CA GLY A 334 -6.69 18.12 -13.87
C GLY A 334 -5.27 17.54 -13.91
N THR A 335 -4.96 16.47 -13.17
CA THR A 335 -3.59 15.92 -13.18
C THR A 335 -3.32 15.10 -14.46
N LYS A 336 -2.55 15.67 -15.39
CA LYS A 336 -1.99 14.95 -16.56
C LYS A 336 -0.72 14.20 -16.14
N VAL A 337 -0.66 12.91 -16.49
CA VAL A 337 0.46 12.01 -16.18
C VAL A 337 1.59 12.23 -17.20
N ALA A 338 2.77 12.62 -16.73
CA ALA A 338 4.02 12.59 -17.50
C ALA A 338 5.16 12.15 -16.57
N GLY A 339 5.86 11.08 -16.95
CA GLY A 339 6.81 10.37 -16.08
C GLY A 339 8.19 11.03 -15.92
N ILE A 340 9.01 10.45 -15.05
CA ILE A 340 10.42 10.06 -15.23
C ILE A 340 11.00 9.52 -13.90
N ILE A 341 11.81 8.47 -14.03
CA ILE A 341 12.63 7.78 -13.03
C ILE A 341 13.82 8.65 -12.59
N ASN A 342 14.23 8.59 -11.32
CA ASN A 342 15.57 9.02 -10.92
C ASN A 342 16.32 7.92 -10.15
N GLU A 343 17.37 7.40 -10.79
CA GLU A 343 18.44 6.60 -10.17
C GLU A 343 19.41 7.52 -9.43
N VAL A 344 19.54 7.39 -8.10
CA VAL A 344 20.78 7.75 -7.38
C VAL A 344 21.09 6.70 -6.29
N GLN A 345 22.02 5.83 -6.66
CA GLN A 345 23.08 5.11 -5.93
C GLN A 345 22.90 4.69 -4.45
N GLN A 346 22.80 3.36 -4.28
CA GLN A 346 22.95 2.58 -3.04
C GLN A 346 24.35 2.62 -2.38
N GLN A 347 25.35 3.30 -2.95
CA GLN A 347 26.75 3.19 -2.47
C GLN A 347 27.12 4.12 -1.30
N ASP A 348 26.37 5.20 -1.06
CA ASP A 348 26.77 6.22 -0.07
C ASP A 348 26.31 5.95 1.37
N LEU A 349 25.35 5.03 1.59
CA LEU A 349 24.84 4.73 2.95
C LEU A 349 25.71 3.77 3.75
N VAL A 350 26.56 2.97 3.09
CA VAL A 350 27.51 2.07 3.78
C VAL A 350 28.58 2.86 4.54
N GLN A 351 28.83 4.13 4.16
CA GLN A 351 29.79 4.99 4.85
C GLN A 351 29.19 5.76 6.05
N ALA A 352 27.87 5.86 6.20
CA ALA A 352 27.23 6.53 7.34
C ALA A 352 27.00 5.60 8.56
N ALA A 353 27.34 4.32 8.42
CA ALA A 353 27.21 3.27 9.43
C ALA A 353 28.57 2.78 10.00
N ALA A 354 29.68 3.44 9.65
CA ALA A 354 30.98 3.30 10.33
C ALA A 354 31.25 4.57 11.15
#